data_AF-A0A166T2K6-F1
#
_entry.id   AF-A0A166T2K6-F1
#
_cell.length_a   1.000
_cell.length_b   1.000
_cell.length_c   1.000
_cell.angle_alpha   90.00
_cell.angle_beta   90.00
_cell.angle_gamma   90.00
#
_symmetry.space_group_name_H-M   'P 1'
#
loop_
_entity.id
_entity.type
_entity.pdbx_description
1 polymer ?
#
loop_
_entity_poly.entity_id
_entity_poly.type
_entity_poly.pdbx_seq_one_letter_code
_entity_poly.pdbx_strand_id
1 'polypeptide(L)'
;MSAPYTFSTSDGGKTYTRQLYGFEALCLSFASEANGLFFFNGSASLHLPSVPAAEKLKDAIEASWIDLRYASPQIGCTTSFDKPSLAWTYTYDARTSQSALTAWANATIKWHDEEKTVLDHYADLADMHWDPATGVPGIILRVLPINKAEGKWLVCFQSPHTAVDGRGCLFFFDHFLTTLNRVLSSTTAVTSALEWGKETARLPAASVVLTGEFDAHAATPAVAPGPPPPGFVSPFSRTIEQSQLLLTRASSPQIPFFPPLVKNPDATSVCVTRKFNLSAQETAKFRAVCKLHGRTVTQAVDSAFAATMVEAALVSAPGHGEEHAQAVAGIYEQSTHWIDALSFKDQRPHFPQHSKFYGPEGSAPFATDGYDLAVDMGQLRKAVVLDKSTFTVKRDTSKEAFWDGVVVSYAEATSRQKGDHVSYIARETAKQSQLGAISTGPMIVRAGVSSSIGHVEALGTLADFTPAVATAAGKRVIVEELFTLVRSDIPLIMLLYWQYDGQLNFMFNTCRAYQTEKDMDTMSDTLKGWLLDLSA
;
A
#
# COMPACT_ATOMS: atom_id res chain seq x y z
N MET A 1 -26.93 3.14 -11.80
CA MET A 1 -25.98 2.03 -11.51
C MET A 1 -25.25 2.24 -10.19
N SER A 2 -25.09 3.47 -9.71
CA SER A 2 -24.44 3.83 -8.44
C SER A 2 -25.13 3.33 -7.17
N ALA A 3 -26.47 3.19 -7.17
CA ALA A 3 -27.26 2.91 -5.96
C ALA A 3 -26.77 1.72 -5.09
N PRO A 4 -26.40 0.54 -5.65
CA PRO A 4 -25.88 -0.57 -4.83
C PRO A 4 -24.54 -0.26 -4.16
N TYR A 5 -23.77 0.71 -4.67
CA TYR A 5 -22.42 1.06 -4.21
C TYR A 5 -22.41 2.25 -3.25
N THR A 6 -23.58 2.72 -2.83
CA THR A 6 -23.79 3.72 -1.79
C THR A 6 -24.43 3.04 -0.59
N PHE A 7 -24.00 3.39 0.63
CA PHE A 7 -24.61 2.83 1.84
C PHE A 7 -26.10 3.18 1.91
N SER A 8 -26.92 2.15 2.17
CA SER A 8 -28.36 2.30 2.39
C SER A 8 -28.80 1.44 3.57
N THR A 9 -29.95 1.78 4.15
CA THR A 9 -30.53 1.06 5.29
C THR A 9 -31.98 0.69 4.98
N SER A 10 -32.41 -0.48 5.43
CA SER A 10 -33.79 -0.97 5.30
C SER A 10 -34.50 -1.18 6.64
N ASP A 11 -33.78 -1.04 7.75
CA ASP A 11 -34.24 -1.38 9.11
C ASP A 11 -34.35 -0.15 10.03
N GLY A 12 -34.50 1.03 9.43
CA GLY A 12 -34.63 2.30 10.14
C GLY A 12 -33.31 2.84 10.67
N GLY A 13 -32.19 2.54 10.00
CA GLY A 13 -30.87 3.08 10.33
C GLY A 13 -30.11 2.29 11.39
N LYS A 14 -30.42 1.00 11.59
CA LYS A 14 -29.65 0.14 12.50
C LYS A 14 -28.49 -0.51 11.77
N THR A 15 -28.74 -0.99 10.55
CA THR A 15 -27.71 -1.59 9.70
C THR A 15 -27.69 -0.87 8.34
N TYR A 16 -26.48 -0.57 7.88
CA TYR A 16 -26.20 0.04 6.59
C TYR A 16 -25.39 -0.92 5.75
N THR A 17 -25.76 -1.08 4.47
CA THR A 17 -25.02 -1.94 3.55
C THR A 17 -24.74 -1.24 2.23
N ARG A 18 -23.61 -1.62 1.61
CA ARG A 18 -23.31 -1.34 0.20
C ARG A 18 -22.53 -2.48 -0.41
N GLN A 19 -22.67 -2.68 -1.71
CA GLN A 19 -21.74 -3.49 -2.48
C GLN A 19 -20.40 -2.75 -2.65
N LEU A 20 -19.32 -3.52 -2.69
CA LEU A 20 -18.01 -3.02 -3.09
C LEU A 20 -17.88 -3.00 -4.61
N TYR A 21 -16.98 -2.17 -5.12
CA TYR A 21 -16.74 -2.06 -6.55
C TYR A 21 -15.26 -1.95 -6.88
N GLY A 22 -14.87 -2.48 -8.04
CA GLY A 22 -13.55 -2.31 -8.63
C GLY A 22 -12.45 -2.83 -7.73
N PHE A 23 -11.50 -1.97 -7.39
CA PHE A 23 -10.32 -2.36 -6.64
C PHE A 23 -10.64 -2.77 -5.19
N GLU A 24 -11.66 -2.17 -4.57
CA GLU A 24 -12.13 -2.58 -3.23
C GLU A 24 -12.52 -4.06 -3.21
N ALA A 25 -13.30 -4.51 -4.20
CA ALA A 25 -13.77 -5.87 -4.31
C ALA A 25 -12.65 -6.83 -4.76
N LEU A 26 -11.76 -6.36 -5.63
CA LEU A 26 -10.62 -7.14 -6.11
C LEU A 26 -9.63 -7.44 -4.97
N CYS A 27 -9.31 -6.47 -4.12
CA CYS A 27 -8.45 -6.68 -2.94
C CYS A 27 -9.05 -7.72 -1.97
N LEU A 28 -10.36 -7.71 -1.72
CA LEU A 28 -10.99 -8.73 -0.88
C LEU A 28 -10.93 -10.12 -1.50
N SER A 29 -11.14 -10.18 -2.80
CA SER A 29 -11.09 -11.45 -3.52
C SER A 29 -9.67 -12.03 -3.49
N PHE A 30 -8.62 -11.20 -3.63
CA PHE A 30 -7.24 -11.63 -3.39
C PHE A 30 -7.02 -12.10 -1.94
N ALA A 31 -7.49 -11.35 -0.95
CA ALA A 31 -7.33 -11.74 0.44
C ALA A 31 -8.04 -13.06 0.77
N SER A 32 -9.22 -13.30 0.21
CA SER A 32 -10.03 -14.51 0.45
C SER A 32 -9.53 -15.72 -0.35
N GLU A 33 -9.27 -15.54 -1.66
CA GLU A 33 -8.99 -16.65 -2.59
C GLU A 33 -7.49 -16.94 -2.76
N ALA A 34 -6.62 -15.98 -2.43
CA ALA A 34 -5.16 -16.10 -2.54
C ALA A 34 -4.48 -15.99 -1.17
N ASN A 35 -4.99 -16.75 -0.18
CA ASN A 35 -4.34 -16.97 1.11
C ASN A 35 -3.92 -15.67 1.80
N GLY A 36 -4.76 -14.63 1.81
CA GLY A 36 -4.44 -13.34 2.42
C GLY A 36 -3.56 -12.41 1.56
N LEU A 37 -3.43 -12.65 0.25
CA LEU A 37 -2.70 -11.73 -0.64
C LEU A 37 -3.24 -10.30 -0.51
N PHE A 38 -2.32 -9.35 -0.47
CA PHE A 38 -2.56 -7.93 -0.23
C PHE A 38 -3.08 -7.55 1.16
N PHE A 39 -3.10 -8.43 2.18
CA PHE A 39 -3.43 -7.98 3.54
C PHE A 39 -2.57 -6.78 3.97
N PHE A 40 -3.20 -5.72 4.47
CA PHE A 40 -2.56 -4.46 4.82
C PHE A 40 -2.30 -4.37 6.32
N ASN A 41 -1.08 -3.97 6.67
CA ASN A 41 -0.66 -3.62 8.02
C ASN A 41 -0.07 -2.21 7.98
N GLY A 42 -0.75 -1.23 8.58
CA GLY A 42 -0.17 0.07 8.84
C GLY A 42 0.10 0.23 10.33
N SER A 43 1.34 0.55 10.71
CA SER A 43 1.71 0.65 12.13
C SER A 43 2.47 1.93 12.46
N ALA A 44 2.35 2.34 13.72
CA ALA A 44 3.14 3.40 14.32
C ALA A 44 3.86 2.86 15.56
N SER A 45 5.18 3.06 15.62
CA SER A 45 5.97 2.86 16.84
C SER A 45 5.77 4.07 17.74
N LEU A 46 5.20 3.84 18.92
CA LEU A 46 4.87 4.84 19.91
C LEU A 46 5.86 4.76 21.07
N HIS A 47 6.25 5.93 21.57
CA HIS A 47 6.90 6.09 22.86
C HIS A 47 6.01 6.95 23.76
N LEU A 48 5.77 6.45 24.98
CA LEU A 48 5.01 7.10 26.03
C LEU A 48 5.98 7.56 27.14
N PRO A 49 6.50 8.80 27.11
CA PRO A 49 7.60 9.24 27.99
C PRO A 49 7.30 9.12 29.48
N SER A 50 6.02 9.16 29.84
CA SER A 50 5.54 8.80 31.17
C SER A 50 4.70 7.55 31.05
N VAL A 51 5.32 6.40 31.33
CA VAL A 51 4.68 5.08 31.23
C VAL A 51 3.39 5.07 32.05
N PRO A 52 2.21 4.99 31.42
CA PRO A 52 0.95 4.95 32.15
C PRO A 52 0.79 3.59 32.85
N ALA A 53 -0.06 3.56 33.87
CA ALA A 53 -0.56 2.28 34.40
C ALA A 53 -1.25 1.49 33.28
N ALA A 54 -1.10 0.17 33.26
CA ALA A 54 -1.61 -0.68 32.19
C ALA A 54 -3.12 -0.48 31.93
N GLU A 55 -3.93 -0.41 32.98
CA GLU A 55 -5.37 -0.16 32.86
C GLU A 55 -5.67 1.21 32.27
N LYS A 56 -4.91 2.25 32.64
CA LYS A 56 -5.07 3.59 32.05
C LYS A 56 -4.72 3.59 30.56
N LEU A 57 -3.72 2.82 30.13
CA LEU A 57 -3.39 2.68 28.70
C LEU A 57 -4.51 1.94 27.96
N LYS A 58 -5.03 0.84 28.53
CA LYS A 58 -6.14 0.08 27.94
C LYS A 58 -7.37 0.97 27.73
N ASP A 59 -7.79 1.69 28.77
CA ASP A 59 -8.91 2.63 28.71
C ASP A 59 -8.70 3.70 27.65
N ALA A 60 -7.47 4.24 27.56
CA ALA A 60 -7.15 5.29 26.60
C ALA A 60 -7.15 4.78 25.16
N ILE A 61 -6.63 3.58 24.91
CA ILE A 61 -6.66 2.92 23.60
C ILE A 61 -8.11 2.59 23.21
N GLU A 62 -8.91 2.01 24.11
CA GLU A 62 -10.32 1.72 23.86
C GLU A 62 -11.09 2.99 23.49
N ALA A 63 -10.95 4.06 24.29
CA ALA A 63 -11.61 5.33 24.05
C ALA A 63 -11.21 5.93 22.69
N SER A 64 -9.92 5.86 22.33
CA SER A 64 -9.40 6.37 21.06
C SER A 64 -9.90 5.57 19.86
N TRP A 65 -10.04 4.25 20.02
CA TRP A 65 -10.57 3.36 18.99
C TRP A 65 -12.07 3.58 18.74
N ILE A 66 -12.83 3.79 19.81
CA ILE A 66 -14.26 4.14 19.74
C ILE A 66 -14.45 5.53 19.10
N ASP A 67 -13.65 6.53 19.48
CA ASP A 67 -13.69 7.87 18.87
C ASP A 67 -13.35 7.82 17.37
N LEU A 68 -12.32 7.04 16.99
CA LEU A 68 -11.98 6.83 15.59
C LEU A 68 -13.13 6.17 14.81
N ARG A 69 -13.88 5.24 15.40
CA ARG A 69 -15.06 4.66 14.74
C ARG A 69 -16.15 5.69 14.51
N TYR A 70 -16.33 6.64 15.41
CA TYR A 70 -17.28 7.72 15.22
C TYR A 70 -16.84 8.70 14.11
N ALA A 71 -15.53 8.96 14.00
CA ALA A 71 -14.97 9.80 12.95
C ALA A 71 -14.95 9.09 11.58
N SER A 72 -14.68 7.79 11.55
CA SER A 72 -14.60 6.95 10.36
C SER A 72 -15.32 5.61 10.59
N PRO A 73 -16.66 5.57 10.41
CA PRO A 73 -17.47 4.38 10.69
C PRO A 73 -17.06 3.13 9.90
N GLN A 74 -16.35 3.28 8.78
CA GLN A 74 -15.86 2.15 7.98
C GLN A 74 -14.98 1.18 8.76
N ILE A 75 -14.26 1.61 9.81
CA ILE A 75 -13.46 0.69 10.64
C ILE A 75 -14.33 -0.33 11.40
N GLY A 76 -15.63 -0.02 11.56
CA GLY A 76 -16.63 -0.89 12.16
C GLY A 76 -17.36 -1.78 11.16
N CYS A 77 -17.05 -1.72 9.87
CA CYS A 77 -17.68 -2.56 8.86
C CYS A 77 -17.20 -4.01 8.94
N THR A 78 -18.07 -4.94 8.58
CA THR A 78 -17.74 -6.33 8.23
C THR A 78 -17.97 -6.56 6.74
N THR A 79 -17.39 -7.62 6.21
CA THR A 79 -17.53 -8.01 4.80
C THR A 79 -18.20 -9.37 4.66
N SER A 80 -18.94 -9.55 3.58
CA SER A 80 -19.46 -10.85 3.14
C SER A 80 -19.34 -10.99 1.62
N PHE A 81 -19.28 -12.23 1.16
CA PHE A 81 -19.21 -12.56 -0.27
C PHE A 81 -20.40 -13.41 -0.69
N ASP A 82 -21.15 -12.92 -1.67
CA ASP A 82 -22.22 -13.68 -2.32
C ASP A 82 -21.68 -14.37 -3.57
N LYS A 83 -21.35 -15.66 -3.45
CA LYS A 83 -20.70 -16.43 -4.51
C LYS A 83 -21.50 -16.49 -5.82
N PRO A 84 -22.84 -16.68 -5.84
CA PRO A 84 -23.63 -16.63 -7.07
C PRO A 84 -23.54 -15.32 -7.85
N SER A 85 -23.54 -14.17 -7.18
CA SER A 85 -23.45 -12.86 -7.84
C SER A 85 -22.03 -12.32 -7.95
N LEU A 86 -21.06 -12.99 -7.32
CA LEU A 86 -19.67 -12.55 -7.17
C LEU A 86 -19.56 -11.16 -6.51
N ALA A 87 -20.51 -10.83 -5.63
CA ALA A 87 -20.60 -9.51 -5.01
C ALA A 87 -20.04 -9.54 -3.58
N TRP A 88 -19.11 -8.63 -3.32
CA TRP A 88 -18.69 -8.29 -1.96
C TRP A 88 -19.60 -7.21 -1.38
N THR A 89 -20.00 -7.35 -0.13
CA THR A 89 -20.85 -6.39 0.58
C THR A 89 -20.19 -5.93 1.86
N TYR A 90 -20.18 -4.62 2.09
CA TYR A 90 -19.95 -4.05 3.41
C TYR A 90 -21.25 -3.99 4.20
N THR A 91 -21.14 -4.31 5.49
CA THR A 91 -22.21 -4.14 6.47
C THR A 91 -21.68 -3.33 7.65
N TYR A 92 -22.37 -2.25 7.99
CA TYR A 92 -22.10 -1.43 9.15
C TYR A 92 -23.29 -1.44 10.11
N ASP A 93 -23.05 -1.83 11.36
CA ASP A 93 -24.06 -1.73 12.42
C ASP A 93 -23.88 -0.42 13.18
N ALA A 94 -24.89 0.45 13.12
CA ALA A 94 -24.96 1.69 13.90
C ALA A 94 -25.28 1.34 15.37
N ARG A 95 -24.23 1.12 16.16
CA ARG A 95 -24.33 0.76 17.58
C ARG A 95 -24.51 2.03 18.40
N THR A 96 -25.59 2.11 19.16
CA THR A 96 -25.94 3.32 19.92
C THR A 96 -25.76 3.18 21.44
N SER A 97 -25.60 1.97 21.97
CA SER A 97 -25.38 1.76 23.41
C SER A 97 -23.89 1.62 23.75
N GLN A 98 -23.50 2.19 24.90
CA GLN A 98 -22.13 2.09 25.40
C GLN A 98 -21.65 0.64 25.56
N SER A 99 -22.52 -0.27 26.01
CA SER A 99 -22.19 -1.68 26.15
C SER A 99 -21.88 -2.35 24.81
N ALA A 100 -22.62 -2.01 23.75
CA ALA A 100 -22.37 -2.54 22.41
C ALA A 100 -21.08 -1.98 21.78
N LEU A 101 -20.71 -0.75 22.13
CA LEU A 101 -19.46 -0.11 21.71
C LEU A 101 -18.24 -0.72 22.41
N THR A 102 -18.30 -0.90 23.73
CA THR A 102 -17.24 -1.60 24.48
C THR A 102 -17.11 -3.05 24.02
N ALA A 103 -18.22 -3.76 23.75
CA ALA A 103 -18.17 -5.10 23.19
C ALA A 103 -17.51 -5.14 21.79
N TRP A 104 -17.76 -4.13 20.95
CA TRP A 104 -17.06 -4.00 19.67
C TRP A 104 -15.57 -3.76 19.85
N ALA A 105 -15.19 -2.84 20.73
CA ALA A 105 -13.80 -2.51 20.99
C ALA A 105 -13.04 -3.74 21.51
N ASN A 106 -13.60 -4.46 22.47
CA ASN A 106 -13.03 -5.71 22.97
C ASN A 106 -12.89 -6.79 21.90
N ALA A 107 -13.81 -6.86 20.93
CA ALA A 107 -13.71 -7.80 19.83
C ALA A 107 -12.64 -7.41 18.79
N THR A 108 -12.36 -6.11 18.64
CA THR A 108 -11.49 -5.57 17.57
C THR A 108 -10.11 -5.13 18.03
N ILE A 109 -9.90 -4.95 19.34
CA ILE A 109 -8.60 -4.67 19.93
C ILE A 109 -7.96 -6.00 20.36
N LYS A 110 -6.75 -6.27 19.86
CA LYS A 110 -5.95 -7.44 20.22
C LYS A 110 -4.68 -6.99 20.92
N TRP A 111 -4.62 -7.29 22.21
CA TRP A 111 -3.45 -7.09 23.05
C TRP A 111 -2.50 -8.27 22.89
N HIS A 112 -1.22 -7.98 22.77
CA HIS A 112 -0.15 -8.97 22.81
C HIS A 112 0.70 -8.76 24.05
N ASP A 113 1.24 -9.85 24.58
CA ASP A 113 2.03 -9.82 25.82
C ASP A 113 3.53 -9.87 25.57
N GLU A 114 3.97 -10.45 24.46
CA GLU A 114 5.37 -10.71 24.13
C GLU A 114 6.08 -9.43 23.65
N GLU A 115 7.15 -9.04 24.34
CA GLU A 115 8.04 -7.97 23.90
C GLU A 115 8.94 -8.47 22.76
N LYS A 116 8.89 -7.77 21.62
CA LYS A 116 9.71 -8.07 20.44
C LYS A 116 10.19 -6.77 19.79
N THR A 117 11.18 -6.89 18.91
CA THR A 117 11.54 -5.75 18.06
C THR A 117 10.39 -5.42 17.12
N VAL A 118 10.39 -4.22 16.53
CA VAL A 118 9.36 -3.84 15.56
C VAL A 118 9.36 -4.79 14.36
N LEU A 119 10.53 -5.18 13.86
CA LEU A 119 10.64 -6.06 12.70
C LEU A 119 10.13 -7.48 12.99
N ASP A 120 10.36 -8.00 14.20
CA ASP A 120 9.84 -9.31 14.61
C ASP A 120 8.30 -9.29 14.69
N HIS A 121 7.72 -8.24 15.27
CA HIS A 121 6.26 -8.05 15.25
C HIS A 121 5.72 -7.98 13.81
N TYR A 122 6.44 -7.34 12.90
CA TYR A 122 6.06 -7.27 11.50
C TYR A 122 6.10 -8.63 10.78
N ALA A 123 7.09 -9.46 11.10
CA ALA A 123 7.15 -10.83 10.60
C ALA A 123 5.92 -11.63 11.07
N ASP A 124 5.58 -11.56 12.36
CA ASP A 124 4.38 -12.20 12.92
C ASP A 124 3.10 -11.69 12.25
N LEU A 125 2.96 -10.37 12.08
CA LEU A 125 1.80 -9.74 11.46
C LEU A 125 1.61 -10.12 9.99
N ALA A 126 2.68 -10.43 9.27
CA ALA A 126 2.61 -10.87 7.88
C ALA A 126 1.99 -12.27 7.75
N ASP A 127 2.10 -13.11 8.77
CA ASP A 127 1.48 -14.44 8.79
C ASP A 127 0.02 -14.38 9.32
N MET A 128 -0.32 -13.36 10.10
CA MET A 128 -1.68 -13.13 10.59
C MET A 128 -2.61 -12.54 9.52
N HIS A 129 -3.59 -13.32 9.09
CA HIS A 129 -4.68 -12.86 8.22
C HIS A 129 -5.95 -13.67 8.49
N TRP A 130 -7.08 -13.23 7.94
CA TRP A 130 -8.34 -13.96 8.01
C TRP A 130 -9.06 -13.89 6.67
N ASP A 131 -9.95 -14.84 6.43
CA ASP A 131 -10.84 -14.79 5.28
C ASP A 131 -11.91 -13.70 5.50
N PRO A 132 -11.91 -12.62 4.68
CA PRO A 132 -12.89 -11.55 4.82
C PRO A 132 -14.34 -11.99 4.59
N ALA A 133 -14.59 -13.15 3.97
CA ALA A 133 -15.95 -13.66 3.78
C ALA A 133 -16.60 -14.18 5.08
N THR A 134 -15.82 -14.38 6.14
CA THR A 134 -16.27 -14.98 7.41
C THR A 134 -16.94 -14.01 8.39
N GLY A 135 -17.17 -12.76 7.98
CA GLY A 135 -17.84 -11.74 8.81
C GLY A 135 -16.97 -11.14 9.92
N VAL A 136 -15.65 -11.40 9.89
CA VAL A 136 -14.68 -10.75 10.78
C VAL A 136 -14.65 -9.24 10.50
N PRO A 137 -14.45 -8.37 11.52
CA PRO A 137 -14.29 -6.94 11.32
C PRO A 137 -13.25 -6.59 10.27
N GLY A 138 -13.53 -5.59 9.44
CA GLY A 138 -12.64 -5.17 8.36
C GLY A 138 -11.30 -4.63 8.84
N ILE A 139 -11.22 -4.12 10.08
CA ILE A 139 -9.97 -3.67 10.71
C ILE A 139 -9.88 -4.21 12.13
N ILE A 140 -8.70 -4.74 12.47
CA ILE A 140 -8.31 -5.15 13.82
C ILE A 140 -7.19 -4.22 14.29
N LEU A 141 -7.39 -3.61 15.46
CA LEU A 141 -6.36 -2.84 16.15
C LEU A 141 -5.50 -3.79 16.97
N ARG A 142 -4.20 -3.85 16.70
CA ARG A 142 -3.24 -4.62 17.50
C ARG A 142 -2.36 -3.70 18.31
N VAL A 143 -2.19 -4.03 19.59
CA VAL A 143 -1.31 -3.32 20.51
C VAL A 143 -0.22 -4.28 20.94
N LEU A 144 1.00 -4.05 20.44
CA LEU A 144 2.12 -4.96 20.58
C LEU A 144 3.25 -4.27 21.36
N PRO A 145 3.73 -4.85 22.47
CA PRO A 145 4.78 -4.21 23.27
C PRO A 145 6.13 -4.36 22.57
N ILE A 146 6.88 -3.26 22.49
CA ILE A 146 8.29 -3.28 22.06
C ILE A 146 9.18 -3.34 23.29
N ASN A 147 8.92 -2.44 24.25
CA ASN A 147 9.55 -2.40 25.57
C ASN A 147 8.60 -1.68 26.54
N LYS A 148 7.88 -2.45 27.36
CA LYS A 148 6.86 -1.93 28.30
C LYS A 148 7.50 -1.03 29.36
N ALA A 149 8.71 -1.36 29.81
CA ALA A 149 9.42 -0.59 30.83
C ALA A 149 9.81 0.83 30.34
N GLU A 150 10.08 0.97 29.04
CA GLU A 150 10.33 2.26 28.38
C GLU A 150 9.05 2.90 27.81
N GLY A 151 7.89 2.27 27.96
CA GLY A 151 6.64 2.76 27.38
C GLY A 151 6.63 2.74 25.85
N LYS A 152 7.36 1.80 25.23
CA LYS A 152 7.42 1.62 23.78
C LYS A 152 6.47 0.55 23.29
N TRP A 153 5.62 0.91 22.35
CA TRP A 153 4.55 0.07 21.82
C TRP A 153 4.43 0.22 20.31
N LEU A 154 4.16 -0.86 19.60
CA LEU A 154 3.70 -0.83 18.23
C LEU A 154 2.17 -0.86 18.25
N VAL A 155 1.54 0.11 17.58
CA VAL A 155 0.09 0.08 17.32
C VAL A 155 -0.11 -0.16 15.84
N CYS A 156 -0.87 -1.20 15.48
CA CYS A 156 -1.06 -1.64 14.11
C CYS A 156 -2.55 -1.71 13.75
N PHE A 157 -2.93 -1.08 12.64
CA PHE A 157 -4.19 -1.34 11.95
C PHE A 157 -3.96 -2.45 10.92
N GLN A 158 -4.47 -3.63 11.24
CA GLN A 158 -4.42 -4.79 10.34
C GLN A 158 -5.78 -4.97 9.66
N SER A 159 -5.78 -5.17 8.34
CA SER A 159 -7.02 -5.25 7.55
C SER A 159 -6.82 -5.96 6.21
N PRO A 160 -7.86 -6.58 5.63
CA PRO A 160 -7.90 -6.75 4.19
C PRO A 160 -7.79 -5.37 3.53
N HIS A 161 -6.99 -5.25 2.47
CA HIS A 161 -6.60 -3.98 1.84
C HIS A 161 -7.69 -3.38 0.93
N THR A 162 -8.90 -3.37 1.48
CA THR A 162 -10.10 -2.69 1.01
C THR A 162 -10.59 -1.70 2.09
N ALA A 163 -10.28 -1.97 3.37
CA ALA A 163 -10.82 -1.20 4.48
C ALA A 163 -10.05 0.11 4.70
N VAL A 164 -8.78 0.14 4.31
CA VAL A 164 -7.91 1.30 4.40
C VAL A 164 -6.73 1.15 3.44
N ASP A 165 -6.30 2.24 2.81
CA ASP A 165 -5.03 2.33 2.07
C ASP A 165 -3.96 3.07 2.88
N GLY A 166 -2.72 3.15 2.37
CA GLY A 166 -1.62 3.79 3.07
C GLY A 166 -1.92 5.23 3.53
N ARG A 167 -2.63 6.02 2.71
CA ARG A 167 -3.00 7.41 3.06
C ARG A 167 -4.11 7.46 4.09
N GLY A 168 -5.16 6.65 3.93
CA GLY A 168 -6.26 6.54 4.88
C GLY A 168 -5.76 6.14 6.27
N CYS A 169 -4.75 5.27 6.32
CA CYS A 169 -4.13 4.82 7.55
C CYS A 169 -3.43 5.97 8.31
N LEU A 170 -2.79 6.92 7.60
CA LEU A 170 -2.21 8.11 8.23
C LEU A 170 -3.27 8.99 8.89
N PHE A 171 -4.44 9.17 8.24
CA PHE A 171 -5.55 9.92 8.83
C PHE A 171 -6.11 9.22 10.07
N PHE A 172 -6.18 7.88 10.04
CA PHE A 172 -6.59 7.11 11.21
C PHE A 172 -5.61 7.27 12.36
N PHE A 173 -4.29 7.19 12.11
CA PHE A 173 -3.29 7.40 13.14
C PHE A 173 -3.34 8.82 13.70
N ASP A 174 -3.43 9.83 12.85
CA ASP A 174 -3.51 11.23 13.29
C ASP A 174 -4.67 11.46 14.28
N HIS A 175 -5.85 10.97 13.93
CA HIS A 175 -7.03 11.07 14.78
C HIS A 175 -6.90 10.24 16.06
N PHE A 176 -6.54 8.96 15.92
CA PHE A 176 -6.40 8.02 17.02
C PHE A 176 -5.40 8.53 18.07
N LEU A 177 -4.23 9.01 17.62
CA LEU A 177 -3.16 9.47 18.50
C LEU A 177 -3.47 10.82 19.15
N THR A 178 -4.23 11.69 18.47
CA THR A 178 -4.79 12.92 19.04
C THR A 178 -5.70 12.60 20.23
N THR A 179 -6.61 11.65 20.07
CA THR A 179 -7.48 11.24 21.16
C THR A 179 -6.72 10.49 22.24
N LEU A 180 -5.77 9.61 21.89
CA LEU A 180 -4.94 8.89 22.86
C LEU A 180 -4.16 9.86 23.74
N ASN A 181 -3.50 10.85 23.13
CA ASN A 181 -2.75 11.88 23.85
C ASN A 181 -3.67 12.68 24.80
N ARG A 182 -4.88 13.06 24.35
CA ARG A 182 -5.87 13.77 25.17
C ARG A 182 -6.34 12.95 26.38
N VAL A 183 -6.64 11.66 26.19
CA VAL A 183 -7.10 10.77 27.27
C VAL A 183 -5.98 10.43 28.25
N LEU A 184 -4.73 10.31 27.79
CA LEU A 184 -3.58 10.12 28.67
C LEU A 184 -3.18 11.39 29.44
N SER A 185 -3.53 12.57 28.92
CA SER A 185 -3.22 13.87 29.54
C SER A 185 -4.31 14.36 30.49
N SER A 186 -5.51 13.77 30.46
CA SER A 186 -6.65 14.26 31.24
C SER A 186 -7.52 13.12 31.78
N THR A 187 -8.43 13.46 32.69
CA THR A 187 -9.48 12.56 33.17
C THR A 187 -10.79 12.71 32.39
N THR A 188 -10.80 13.52 31.33
CA THR A 188 -12.02 13.83 30.57
C THR A 188 -12.48 12.62 29.76
N ALA A 189 -13.73 12.22 29.95
CA ALA A 189 -14.36 11.19 29.12
C ALA A 189 -14.57 11.72 27.70
N VAL A 190 -13.95 11.08 26.71
CA VAL A 190 -14.06 11.46 25.30
C VAL A 190 -15.31 10.89 24.65
N THR A 191 -15.61 9.62 24.94
CA THR A 191 -16.63 8.85 24.23
C THR A 191 -18.06 9.17 24.66
N SER A 192 -18.25 9.72 25.86
CA SER A 192 -19.59 10.05 26.40
C SER A 192 -20.26 11.23 25.70
N ALA A 193 -19.51 12.05 24.97
CA ALA A 193 -20.04 13.19 24.20
C ALA A 193 -20.43 12.82 22.76
N LEU A 194 -20.20 11.57 22.34
CA LEU A 194 -20.46 11.14 20.96
C LEU A 194 -21.94 10.83 20.74
N GLU A 195 -22.52 11.47 19.73
CA GLU A 195 -23.93 11.32 19.36
C GLU A 195 -24.11 10.22 18.32
N TRP A 196 -24.01 8.95 18.76
CA TRP A 196 -24.12 7.78 17.90
C TRP A 196 -25.41 7.76 17.06
N GLY A 197 -25.29 7.26 15.83
CA GLY A 197 -26.21 7.44 14.73
C GLY A 197 -25.79 8.56 13.77
N LYS A 198 -25.15 9.64 14.26
CA LYS A 198 -24.67 10.74 13.39
C LYS A 198 -23.41 10.42 12.60
N GLU A 199 -22.62 9.46 13.05
CA GLU A 199 -21.44 8.99 12.32
C GLU A 199 -21.79 8.39 10.96
N THR A 200 -23.00 7.84 10.79
CA THR A 200 -23.43 7.17 9.57
C THR A 200 -23.38 8.07 8.33
N ALA A 201 -23.47 9.39 8.50
CA ALA A 201 -23.28 10.36 7.42
C ALA A 201 -21.85 10.37 6.83
N ARG A 202 -20.87 9.80 7.54
CA ARG A 202 -19.47 9.66 7.13
C ARG A 202 -19.15 8.29 6.51
N LEU A 203 -20.15 7.44 6.30
CA LEU A 203 -19.98 6.19 5.57
C LEU A 203 -19.77 6.51 4.07
N PRO A 204 -18.58 6.25 3.49
CA PRO A 204 -18.32 6.60 2.11
C PRO A 204 -18.99 5.61 1.15
N ALA A 205 -19.51 6.11 0.03
CA ALA A 205 -19.79 5.25 -1.13
C ALA A 205 -18.48 4.70 -1.72
N ALA A 206 -18.57 3.75 -2.64
CA ALA A 206 -17.40 3.29 -3.40
C ALA A 206 -16.72 4.48 -4.09
N SER A 207 -15.38 4.52 -4.11
CA SER A 207 -14.61 5.67 -4.61
C SER A 207 -14.96 6.08 -6.05
N VAL A 208 -15.37 5.13 -6.91
CA VAL A 208 -15.89 5.46 -8.25
C VAL A 208 -17.15 6.32 -8.22
N VAL A 209 -18.06 6.09 -7.27
CA VAL A 209 -19.29 6.86 -7.11
C VAL A 209 -18.97 8.28 -6.63
N LEU A 210 -17.92 8.44 -5.81
CA LEU A 210 -17.49 9.74 -5.29
C LEU A 210 -16.98 10.69 -6.38
N THR A 211 -16.70 10.20 -7.59
CA THR A 211 -16.40 11.04 -8.76
C THR A 211 -17.59 11.89 -9.21
N GLY A 212 -18.83 11.47 -8.88
CA GLY A 212 -20.06 12.08 -9.41
C GLY A 212 -20.37 11.73 -10.88
N GLU A 213 -19.48 11.01 -11.57
CA GLU A 213 -19.59 10.72 -13.01
C GLU A 213 -19.77 9.22 -13.32
N PHE A 214 -19.84 8.38 -12.28
CA PHE A 214 -19.90 6.91 -12.43
C PHE A 214 -21.05 6.44 -13.32
N ASP A 215 -22.27 6.94 -13.10
CA ASP A 215 -23.43 6.49 -13.89
C ASP A 215 -23.33 6.86 -15.37
N ALA A 216 -22.64 7.96 -15.70
CA ALA A 216 -22.43 8.40 -17.07
C ALA A 216 -21.39 7.53 -17.81
N HIS A 217 -20.38 7.03 -17.10
CA HIS A 217 -19.25 6.34 -17.71
C HIS A 217 -19.26 4.81 -17.53
N ALA A 218 -19.91 4.28 -16.50
CA ALA A 218 -19.93 2.83 -16.23
C ALA A 218 -20.72 2.00 -17.26
N ALA A 219 -21.65 2.63 -18.00
CA ALA A 219 -22.42 1.99 -19.08
C ALA A 219 -21.67 2.02 -20.42
N THR A 220 -20.62 2.84 -20.51
CA THR A 220 -19.75 2.83 -21.68
C THR A 220 -18.97 1.52 -21.62
N PRO A 221 -18.95 0.69 -22.68
CA PRO A 221 -18.08 -0.47 -22.73
C PRO A 221 -16.69 -0.03 -22.30
N ALA A 222 -16.06 -0.76 -21.39
CA ALA A 222 -14.73 -0.41 -20.89
C ALA A 222 -13.88 -0.03 -22.10
N VAL A 223 -13.57 1.26 -22.25
CA VAL A 223 -12.61 1.69 -23.24
C VAL A 223 -11.37 0.96 -22.81
N ALA A 224 -10.94 -0.01 -23.62
CA ALA A 224 -9.75 -0.79 -23.32
C ALA A 224 -8.69 0.21 -22.86
N PRO A 225 -8.00 -0.03 -21.72
CA PRO A 225 -6.96 0.88 -21.27
C PRO A 225 -6.15 1.29 -22.49
N GLY A 226 -5.96 2.61 -22.66
CA GLY A 226 -5.31 3.16 -23.86
C GLY A 226 -4.12 2.27 -24.19
N PRO A 227 -4.00 1.81 -25.45
CA PRO A 227 -3.41 0.52 -25.77
C PRO A 227 -2.16 0.33 -24.92
N PRO A 228 -2.04 -0.79 -24.17
CA PRO A 228 -0.75 -1.12 -23.59
C PRO A 228 0.25 -0.99 -24.74
N PRO A 229 1.48 -0.51 -24.50
CA PRO A 229 2.46 -0.37 -25.58
C PRO A 229 2.38 -1.64 -26.43
N PRO A 230 2.33 -1.55 -27.78
CA PRO A 230 1.84 -2.65 -28.61
C PRO A 230 2.50 -4.00 -28.26
N GLY A 231 1.75 -4.96 -27.73
CA GLY A 231 2.23 -6.31 -27.39
C GLY A 231 2.26 -6.70 -25.91
N PHE A 232 1.90 -5.83 -24.97
CA PHE A 232 1.82 -6.20 -23.55
C PHE A 232 0.42 -6.70 -23.16
N VAL A 233 0.41 -7.82 -22.44
CA VAL A 233 -0.76 -8.36 -21.75
C VAL A 233 -0.48 -8.21 -20.27
N SER A 234 -1.17 -7.28 -19.61
CA SER A 234 -1.07 -7.16 -18.16
C SER A 234 -1.46 -8.51 -17.53
N PRO A 235 -0.73 -9.03 -16.53
CA PRO A 235 -1.14 -10.23 -15.80
C PRO A 235 -2.52 -10.07 -15.15
N PHE A 236 -3.01 -8.84 -15.04
CA PHE A 236 -4.37 -8.51 -14.60
C PHE A 236 -5.38 -8.35 -15.76
N SER A 237 -4.95 -8.20 -17.02
CA SER A 237 -5.83 -8.06 -18.19
C SER A 237 -6.08 -9.41 -18.85
N ARG A 238 -7.32 -9.90 -18.77
CA ARG A 238 -7.62 -11.33 -18.98
C ARG A 238 -8.32 -11.70 -20.27
N THR A 239 -8.64 -10.78 -21.15
CA THR A 239 -9.23 -11.15 -22.43
C THR A 239 -8.12 -11.68 -23.33
N ILE A 240 -7.97 -13.01 -23.38
CA ILE A 240 -7.07 -13.74 -24.29
C ILE A 240 -7.28 -13.26 -25.74
N GLU A 241 -8.51 -12.92 -26.12
CA GLU A 241 -8.82 -12.34 -27.44
C GLU A 241 -8.25 -10.92 -27.64
N GLN A 242 -8.31 -10.02 -26.64
CA GLN A 242 -7.70 -8.68 -26.78
C GLN A 242 -6.16 -8.76 -26.75
N SER A 243 -5.64 -9.70 -25.97
CA SER A 243 -4.22 -10.03 -25.89
C SER A 243 -3.67 -10.52 -27.25
N GLN A 244 -4.40 -11.41 -27.92
CA GLN A 244 -4.06 -11.91 -29.26
C GLN A 244 -4.24 -10.83 -30.35
N LEU A 245 -5.24 -9.95 -30.24
CA LEU A 245 -5.44 -8.82 -31.16
C LEU A 245 -4.38 -7.71 -31.02
N LEU A 246 -3.85 -7.48 -29.82
CA LEU A 246 -2.75 -6.54 -29.59
C LEU A 246 -1.40 -7.11 -30.06
N LEU A 247 -1.17 -8.42 -29.87
CA LEU A 247 0.03 -9.12 -30.35
C LEU A 247 0.13 -9.18 -31.88
N THR A 248 -1.00 -9.18 -32.60
CA THR A 248 -1.02 -9.22 -34.08
C THR A 248 -0.80 -7.85 -34.74
N ARG A 249 -0.89 -6.74 -33.99
CA ARG A 249 -0.69 -5.37 -34.51
C ARG A 249 0.65 -4.74 -34.11
N ALA A 250 1.35 -5.30 -33.14
CA ALA A 250 2.67 -4.85 -32.75
C ALA A 250 3.72 -5.39 -33.73
N SER A 251 4.44 -4.51 -34.42
CA SER A 251 5.52 -4.90 -35.35
C SER A 251 6.76 -5.48 -34.65
N SER A 252 6.82 -5.46 -33.31
CA SER A 252 7.92 -5.99 -32.52
C SER A 252 7.40 -6.76 -31.29
N PRO A 253 7.91 -7.98 -31.01
CA PRO A 253 7.51 -8.73 -29.82
C PRO A 253 7.95 -7.98 -28.56
N GLN A 254 7.02 -7.83 -27.60
CA GLN A 254 7.34 -7.29 -26.30
C GLN A 254 7.76 -8.40 -25.36
N ILE A 255 8.99 -8.30 -24.90
CA ILE A 255 9.60 -9.26 -23.98
C ILE A 255 9.76 -8.53 -22.63
N PRO A 256 9.00 -8.89 -21.58
CA PRO A 256 9.16 -8.30 -20.26
C PRO A 256 10.40 -8.88 -19.55
N PHE A 257 11.06 -8.04 -18.75
CA PHE A 257 12.15 -8.48 -17.88
C PHE A 257 11.58 -9.20 -16.65
N PHE A 258 11.36 -10.51 -16.79
CA PHE A 258 11.00 -11.41 -15.69
C PHE A 258 12.12 -12.43 -15.49
N PRO A 259 13.10 -12.15 -14.60
CA PRO A 259 14.12 -13.12 -14.22
C PRO A 259 13.48 -14.45 -13.78
N PRO A 260 14.08 -15.61 -14.13
CA PRO A 260 13.63 -16.90 -13.62
C PRO A 260 13.53 -16.88 -12.09
N LEU A 261 12.52 -17.55 -11.55
CA LEU A 261 12.34 -17.65 -10.11
C LEU A 261 13.24 -18.71 -9.52
N VAL A 262 13.81 -18.43 -8.34
CA VAL A 262 14.53 -19.41 -7.53
C VAL A 262 13.68 -19.71 -6.32
N LYS A 263 13.33 -20.99 -6.11
CA LYS A 263 12.62 -21.39 -4.89
C LYS A 263 13.59 -21.37 -3.72
N ASN A 264 13.15 -20.77 -2.62
CA ASN A 264 13.87 -20.78 -1.36
C ASN A 264 13.36 -21.96 -0.49
N PRO A 265 14.12 -23.07 -0.37
CA PRO A 265 13.70 -24.22 0.42
C PRO A 265 13.68 -23.95 1.92
N ASP A 266 14.37 -22.90 2.39
CA ASP A 266 14.51 -22.55 3.81
C ASP A 266 13.46 -21.52 4.28
N ALA A 267 12.42 -21.26 3.47
CA ALA A 267 11.39 -20.30 3.80
C ALA A 267 10.51 -20.78 4.98
N THR A 268 10.60 -20.09 6.12
CA THR A 268 9.85 -20.40 7.34
C THR A 268 8.65 -19.47 7.61
N SER A 269 8.60 -18.29 6.99
CA SER A 269 7.47 -17.36 7.02
C SER A 269 7.02 -17.00 5.61
N VAL A 270 5.85 -16.36 5.47
CA VAL A 270 5.33 -15.99 4.15
C VAL A 270 6.15 -14.86 3.51
N CYS A 271 6.50 -13.84 4.30
CA CYS A 271 7.12 -12.62 3.80
C CYS A 271 8.60 -12.49 4.21
N VAL A 272 9.38 -11.85 3.35
CA VAL A 272 10.70 -11.30 3.68
C VAL A 272 10.66 -9.80 3.46
N THR A 273 11.11 -9.06 4.49
CA THR A 273 10.93 -7.62 4.57
C THR A 273 12.26 -6.93 4.81
N ARG A 274 12.48 -5.78 4.16
CA ARG A 274 13.62 -4.90 4.44
C ARG A 274 13.14 -3.47 4.62
N LYS A 275 13.71 -2.79 5.60
CA LYS A 275 13.50 -1.36 5.80
C LYS A 275 14.84 -0.66 5.83
N PHE A 276 14.90 0.49 5.18
CA PHE A 276 15.96 1.45 5.38
C PHE A 276 15.40 2.88 5.27
N ASN A 277 16.18 3.85 5.67
CA ASN A 277 15.85 5.26 5.58
C ASN A 277 17.05 6.05 5.07
N LEU A 278 16.76 7.15 4.37
CA LEU A 278 17.69 8.24 4.21
C LEU A 278 17.57 9.15 5.43
N SER A 279 18.69 9.60 5.97
CA SER A 279 18.70 10.64 7.01
C SER A 279 18.01 11.91 6.53
N ALA A 280 17.69 12.83 7.45
CA ALA A 280 17.08 14.10 7.09
C ALA A 280 17.95 14.92 6.12
N GLN A 281 19.28 14.85 6.28
CA GLN A 281 20.22 15.53 5.39
C GLN A 281 20.26 14.89 4.00
N GLU A 282 20.36 13.56 3.91
CA GLU A 282 20.32 12.84 2.63
C GLU A 282 19.00 13.05 1.91
N THR A 283 17.88 13.01 2.64
CA THR A 283 16.55 13.30 2.12
C THR A 283 16.47 14.71 1.54
N ALA A 284 16.97 15.72 2.25
CA ALA A 284 17.00 17.09 1.77
C ALA A 284 17.84 17.25 0.49
N LYS A 285 19.01 16.61 0.43
CA LYS A 285 19.86 16.58 -0.77
C LYS A 285 19.15 15.94 -1.95
N PHE A 286 18.61 14.74 -1.77
CA PHE A 286 17.89 14.01 -2.82
C PHE A 286 16.72 14.82 -3.39
N ARG A 287 15.93 15.45 -2.52
CA ARG A 287 14.83 16.35 -2.92
C ARG A 287 15.32 17.56 -3.72
N ALA A 288 16.45 18.15 -3.33
CA ALA A 288 17.03 19.27 -4.04
C ALA A 288 17.46 18.87 -5.46
N VAL A 289 18.07 17.69 -5.62
CA VAL A 289 18.44 17.15 -6.95
C VAL A 289 17.19 16.85 -7.78
N CYS A 290 16.17 16.20 -7.23
CA CYS A 290 14.90 15.98 -7.94
C CYS A 290 14.32 17.30 -8.50
N LYS A 291 14.31 18.35 -7.67
CA LYS A 291 13.87 19.69 -8.07
C LYS A 291 14.75 20.30 -9.15
N LEU A 292 16.07 20.14 -9.07
CA LEU A 292 17.02 20.63 -10.08
C LEU A 292 16.72 20.03 -11.47
N HIS A 293 16.34 18.76 -11.52
CA HIS A 293 15.97 18.07 -12.75
C HIS A 293 14.48 18.25 -13.15
N GLY A 294 13.70 19.03 -12.40
CA GLY A 294 12.28 19.24 -12.68
C GLY A 294 11.42 17.99 -12.50
N ARG A 295 11.82 17.09 -11.58
CA ARG A 295 11.17 15.81 -11.31
C ARG A 295 10.62 15.74 -9.89
N THR A 296 9.58 14.94 -9.71
CA THR A 296 9.08 14.64 -8.36
C THR A 296 9.96 13.56 -7.70
N VAL A 297 9.94 13.51 -6.37
CA VAL A 297 10.60 12.43 -5.61
C VAL A 297 10.08 11.06 -6.03
N THR A 298 8.76 10.92 -6.22
CA THR A 298 8.11 9.69 -6.69
C THR A 298 8.68 9.22 -8.03
N GLN A 299 8.74 10.11 -9.03
CA GLN A 299 9.30 9.77 -10.34
C GLN A 299 10.75 9.29 -10.24
N ALA A 300 11.57 9.94 -9.42
CA ALA A 300 12.97 9.56 -9.24
C ALA A 300 13.12 8.23 -8.48
N VAL A 301 12.37 8.02 -7.40
CA VAL A 301 12.40 6.78 -6.60
C VAL A 301 11.92 5.59 -7.42
N ASP A 302 10.80 5.70 -8.12
CA ASP A 302 10.25 4.56 -8.88
C ASP A 302 11.14 4.20 -10.08
N SER A 303 11.82 5.20 -10.66
CA SER A 303 12.86 4.99 -11.68
C SER A 303 14.10 4.29 -11.10
N ALA A 304 14.55 4.72 -9.91
CA ALA A 304 15.64 4.06 -9.20
C ALA A 304 15.26 2.64 -8.79
N PHE A 305 14.00 2.40 -8.44
CA PHE A 305 13.48 1.06 -8.14
C PHE A 305 13.50 0.15 -9.36
N ALA A 306 13.08 0.63 -10.53
CA ALA A 306 13.19 -0.12 -11.78
C ALA A 306 14.65 -0.51 -12.08
N ALA A 307 15.59 0.43 -11.95
CA ALA A 307 17.03 0.16 -12.12
C ALA A 307 17.54 -0.84 -11.07
N THR A 308 17.13 -0.68 -9.81
CA THR A 308 17.48 -1.57 -8.69
C THR A 308 17.02 -3.00 -8.95
N MET A 309 15.78 -3.19 -9.42
CA MET A 309 15.24 -4.52 -9.70
C MET A 309 16.06 -5.25 -10.78
N VAL A 310 16.49 -4.53 -11.82
CA VAL A 310 17.35 -5.07 -12.88
C VAL A 310 18.74 -5.40 -12.33
N GLU A 311 19.38 -4.44 -11.65
CA GLU A 311 20.71 -4.62 -11.10
C GLU A 311 20.77 -5.74 -10.06
N ALA A 312 19.89 -5.74 -9.07
CA ALA A 312 19.88 -6.75 -8.01
C ALA A 312 19.61 -8.15 -8.57
N ALA A 313 18.78 -8.28 -9.60
CA ALA A 313 18.60 -9.56 -10.29
C ALA A 313 19.91 -10.04 -10.94
N LEU A 314 20.61 -9.17 -11.66
CA LEU A 314 21.90 -9.49 -12.29
C LEU A 314 22.99 -9.81 -11.25
N VAL A 315 23.08 -9.04 -10.17
CA VAL A 315 24.09 -9.20 -9.10
C VAL A 315 23.87 -10.48 -8.30
N SER A 316 22.62 -10.82 -7.99
CA SER A 316 22.29 -12.06 -7.26
C SER A 316 22.46 -13.32 -8.12
N ALA A 317 22.28 -13.23 -9.43
CA ALA A 317 22.14 -14.42 -10.28
C ALA A 317 23.33 -15.40 -10.22
N PRO A 318 24.61 -14.97 -10.18
CA PRO A 318 25.75 -15.88 -9.99
C PRO A 318 25.69 -16.69 -8.69
N GLY A 319 25.10 -16.13 -7.63
CA GLY A 319 24.90 -16.82 -6.36
C GLY A 319 23.95 -18.01 -6.44
N HIS A 320 23.12 -18.07 -7.49
CA HIS A 320 22.15 -19.14 -7.75
C HIS A 320 22.64 -20.15 -8.81
N GLY A 321 23.88 -20.02 -9.28
CA GLY A 321 24.53 -20.93 -10.24
C GLY A 321 24.71 -20.32 -11.64
N GLU A 322 25.63 -20.92 -12.42
CA GLU A 322 26.03 -20.40 -13.73
C GLU A 322 24.88 -20.39 -14.76
N GLU A 323 24.10 -21.46 -14.82
CA GLU A 323 22.94 -21.56 -15.73
C GLU A 323 21.92 -20.45 -15.45
N HIS A 324 21.64 -20.20 -14.18
CA HIS A 324 20.73 -19.14 -13.76
C HIS A 324 21.29 -17.75 -14.13
N ALA A 325 22.59 -17.51 -13.88
CA ALA A 325 23.26 -16.28 -14.28
C ALA A 325 23.18 -16.01 -15.80
N GLN A 326 23.41 -17.03 -16.62
CA GLN A 326 23.28 -16.94 -18.07
C GLN A 326 21.84 -16.66 -18.51
N ALA A 327 20.84 -17.31 -17.87
CA ALA A 327 19.43 -17.07 -18.17
C ALA A 327 19.01 -15.63 -17.82
N VAL A 328 19.45 -15.11 -16.67
CA VAL A 328 19.17 -13.74 -16.22
C VAL A 328 19.85 -12.70 -17.13
N ALA A 329 21.09 -12.95 -17.56
CA ALA A 329 21.78 -12.10 -18.54
C ALA A 329 21.07 -12.11 -19.92
N GLY A 330 20.65 -13.30 -20.38
CA GLY A 330 19.93 -13.45 -21.64
C GLY A 330 18.59 -12.69 -21.65
N ILE A 331 17.80 -12.79 -20.58
CA ILE A 331 16.54 -12.03 -20.48
C ILE A 331 16.81 -10.53 -20.34
N TYR A 332 17.85 -10.11 -19.62
CA TYR A 332 18.26 -8.71 -19.53
C TYR A 332 18.54 -8.08 -20.91
N GLU A 333 19.15 -8.81 -21.83
CA GLU A 333 19.45 -8.34 -23.19
C GLU A 333 18.22 -8.29 -24.09
N GLN A 334 17.40 -9.33 -24.02
CA GLN A 334 16.25 -9.51 -24.92
C GLN A 334 15.04 -8.70 -24.49
N SER A 335 14.96 -8.33 -23.20
CA SER A 335 13.81 -7.61 -22.68
C SER A 335 13.68 -6.22 -23.29
N THR A 336 12.44 -5.90 -23.62
CA THR A 336 12.01 -4.60 -24.13
C THR A 336 11.53 -3.68 -23.02
N HIS A 337 10.94 -4.24 -21.95
CA HIS A 337 10.36 -3.46 -20.87
C HIS A 337 10.59 -4.11 -19.51
N TRP A 338 10.73 -3.29 -18.48
CA TRP A 338 10.53 -3.68 -17.08
C TRP A 338 9.09 -3.32 -16.68
N ILE A 339 8.46 -4.18 -15.88
CA ILE A 339 7.04 -4.05 -15.52
C ILE A 339 6.91 -3.71 -14.04
N ASP A 340 6.28 -2.56 -13.79
CA ASP A 340 5.62 -2.29 -12.51
C ASP A 340 4.19 -2.82 -12.62
N ALA A 341 3.93 -3.94 -11.97
CA ALA A 341 2.64 -4.62 -12.06
C ALA A 341 1.52 -3.79 -11.42
N LEU A 342 1.86 -2.92 -10.46
CA LEU A 342 0.91 -2.08 -9.78
C LEU A 342 1.59 -0.84 -9.20
N SER A 343 1.36 0.29 -9.86
CA SER A 343 1.65 1.64 -9.36
C SER A 343 0.35 2.27 -8.87
N PHE A 344 0.46 3.10 -7.84
CA PHE A 344 -0.69 3.64 -7.13
C PHE A 344 -0.82 5.15 -7.21
N LYS A 345 -2.06 5.63 -7.29
CA LYS A 345 -2.39 7.05 -7.20
C LYS A 345 -3.53 7.28 -6.21
N ASP A 346 -3.34 8.24 -5.31
CA ASP A 346 -4.40 8.72 -4.42
C ASP A 346 -5.45 9.51 -5.20
N GLN A 347 -6.72 9.10 -5.08
CA GLN A 347 -7.85 9.71 -5.78
C GLN A 347 -8.61 10.71 -4.93
N ARG A 348 -8.34 10.80 -3.62
CA ARG A 348 -9.02 11.75 -2.71
C ARG A 348 -8.97 13.21 -3.17
N PRO A 349 -7.88 13.72 -3.78
CA PRO A 349 -7.86 15.08 -4.31
C PRO A 349 -8.94 15.35 -5.38
N HIS A 350 -9.45 14.31 -6.03
CA HIS A 350 -10.53 14.38 -7.03
C HIS A 350 -11.92 14.23 -6.42
N PHE A 351 -12.04 14.05 -5.10
CA PHE A 351 -13.31 13.96 -4.37
C PHE A 351 -13.42 15.13 -3.38
N PRO A 352 -13.69 16.38 -3.80
CA PRO A 352 -13.57 17.55 -2.92
C PRO A 352 -14.36 17.43 -1.61
N GLN A 353 -15.57 16.87 -1.65
CA GLN A 353 -16.43 16.63 -0.48
C GLN A 353 -15.86 15.59 0.49
N HIS A 354 -15.05 14.64 -0.01
CA HIS A 354 -14.45 13.54 0.76
C HIS A 354 -12.93 13.65 0.90
N SER A 355 -12.36 14.80 0.52
CA SER A 355 -10.91 15.03 0.52
C SER A 355 -10.34 15.27 1.93
N LYS A 356 -11.22 15.55 2.90
CA LYS A 356 -10.85 15.90 4.28
C LYS A 356 -11.40 14.88 5.25
N PHE A 357 -10.52 14.30 6.05
CA PHE A 357 -10.90 13.32 7.08
C PHE A 357 -11.94 13.86 8.07
N TYR A 358 -11.76 15.10 8.54
CA TYR A 358 -12.65 15.76 9.51
C TYR A 358 -13.84 16.49 8.85
N GLY A 359 -14.11 16.24 7.57
CA GLY A 359 -15.27 16.80 6.87
C GLY A 359 -16.61 16.22 7.36
N PRO A 360 -17.73 16.88 7.07
CA PRO A 360 -19.06 16.36 7.40
C PRO A 360 -19.32 14.97 6.80
N GLU A 361 -18.84 14.74 5.58
CA GLU A 361 -18.97 13.49 4.82
C GLU A 361 -17.81 12.52 5.06
N GLY A 362 -16.85 12.89 5.92
CA GLY A 362 -15.62 12.13 6.16
C GLY A 362 -14.74 12.02 4.92
N SER A 363 -13.79 11.08 4.95
CA SER A 363 -12.97 10.73 3.79
C SER A 363 -13.05 9.22 3.55
N ALA A 364 -12.98 8.81 2.28
CA ALA A 364 -12.84 7.40 1.94
C ALA A 364 -11.49 6.87 2.47
N PRO A 365 -11.46 5.89 3.39
CA PRO A 365 -10.24 5.27 3.87
C PRO A 365 -9.48 4.49 2.80
N PHE A 366 -10.18 4.01 1.77
CA PHE A 366 -9.61 3.37 0.58
C PHE A 366 -10.06 4.12 -0.68
N ALA A 367 -9.16 4.90 -1.25
CA ALA A 367 -9.40 5.76 -2.41
C ALA A 367 -8.17 5.76 -3.31
N THR A 368 -7.65 4.57 -3.57
CA THR A 368 -6.46 4.36 -4.38
C THR A 368 -6.85 3.83 -5.76
N ASP A 369 -6.24 4.39 -6.80
CA ASP A 369 -6.22 3.81 -8.14
C ASP A 369 -4.94 3.02 -8.33
N GLY A 370 -5.05 1.90 -9.03
CA GLY A 370 -3.93 1.01 -9.37
C GLY A 370 -3.88 0.79 -10.87
N TYR A 371 -2.68 0.90 -11.44
CA TYR A 371 -2.40 0.65 -12.86
C TYR A 371 -0.99 0.10 -13.04
N ASP A 372 -0.77 -0.64 -14.12
CA ASP A 372 0.54 -1.13 -14.50
C ASP A 372 1.34 -0.09 -15.30
N LEU A 373 2.67 -0.18 -15.21
CA LEU A 373 3.60 0.62 -16.00
C LEU A 373 4.63 -0.28 -16.69
N ALA A 374 5.00 0.09 -17.91
CA ALA A 374 6.06 -0.54 -18.67
C ALA A 374 7.16 0.49 -18.95
N VAL A 375 8.34 0.27 -18.38
CA VAL A 375 9.51 1.14 -18.51
C VAL A 375 10.47 0.56 -19.55
N ASP A 376 10.91 1.37 -20.50
CA ASP A 376 11.83 0.94 -21.58
C ASP A 376 13.16 0.39 -21.02
N MET A 377 13.43 -0.90 -21.26
CA MET A 377 14.69 -1.54 -20.87
C MET A 377 15.88 -0.95 -21.62
N GLY A 378 15.70 -0.39 -22.81
CA GLY A 378 16.73 0.34 -23.54
C GLY A 378 17.31 1.50 -22.74
N GLN A 379 16.49 2.22 -21.96
CA GLN A 379 16.97 3.25 -21.05
C GLN A 379 17.60 2.64 -19.79
N LEU A 380 16.99 1.60 -19.20
CA LEU A 380 17.53 0.93 -18.02
C LEU A 380 18.93 0.35 -18.26
N ARG A 381 19.19 -0.23 -19.44
CA ARG A 381 20.52 -0.76 -19.82
C ARG A 381 21.61 0.31 -19.98
N LYS A 382 21.24 1.58 -20.16
CA LYS A 382 22.21 2.69 -20.13
C LYS A 382 22.65 2.99 -18.70
N ALA A 383 21.74 2.85 -17.74
CA ALA A 383 21.97 3.11 -16.32
C ALA A 383 22.54 1.89 -15.57
N VAL A 384 22.18 0.67 -15.99
CA VAL A 384 22.62 -0.60 -15.39
C VAL A 384 23.39 -1.37 -16.45
N VAL A 385 24.72 -1.37 -16.38
CA VAL A 385 25.59 -1.96 -17.42
C VAL A 385 26.17 -3.29 -16.94
N LEU A 386 25.81 -4.39 -17.62
CA LEU A 386 26.35 -5.72 -17.37
C LEU A 386 27.61 -5.99 -18.22
N ASP A 387 28.71 -6.34 -17.57
CA ASP A 387 29.87 -6.98 -18.20
C ASP A 387 29.67 -8.50 -18.18
N LYS A 388 29.32 -9.09 -19.33
CA LYS A 388 29.05 -10.53 -19.45
C LYS A 388 30.27 -11.42 -19.22
N SER A 389 31.48 -10.88 -19.41
CA SER A 389 32.70 -11.67 -19.26
C SER A 389 33.03 -11.91 -17.78
N THR A 390 32.65 -10.96 -16.92
CA THR A 390 32.92 -11.00 -15.48
C THR A 390 31.66 -11.17 -14.63
N PHE A 391 30.47 -11.10 -15.25
CA PHE A 391 29.17 -10.98 -14.58
C PHE A 391 29.13 -9.84 -13.55
N THR A 392 29.88 -8.77 -13.81
CA THR A 392 29.86 -7.57 -12.96
C THR A 392 28.88 -6.55 -13.50
N VAL A 393 28.22 -5.83 -12.61
CA VAL A 393 27.25 -4.79 -12.96
C VAL A 393 27.81 -3.44 -12.53
N LYS A 394 27.69 -2.44 -13.40
CA LYS A 394 28.06 -1.05 -13.12
C LYS A 394 26.85 -0.15 -13.20
N ARG A 395 26.75 0.80 -12.27
CA ARG A 395 25.76 1.87 -12.30
C ARG A 395 26.30 3.07 -13.07
N ASP A 396 25.45 3.68 -13.86
CA ASP A 396 25.65 4.99 -14.48
C ASP A 396 24.54 5.94 -14.01
N THR A 397 24.91 6.83 -13.09
CA THR A 397 24.03 7.85 -12.49
C THR A 397 24.15 9.20 -13.18
N SER A 398 24.82 9.26 -14.34
CA SER A 398 24.92 10.49 -15.13
C SER A 398 23.54 11.04 -15.49
N LYS A 399 23.51 12.34 -15.77
CA LYS A 399 22.29 13.02 -16.23
C LYS A 399 21.70 12.32 -17.45
N GLU A 400 22.56 11.93 -18.40
CA GLU A 400 22.16 11.34 -19.66
C GLU A 400 21.58 9.93 -19.47
N ALA A 401 22.21 9.09 -18.65
CA ALA A 401 21.75 7.71 -18.44
C ALA A 401 20.49 7.65 -17.58
N PHE A 402 20.49 8.31 -16.41
CA PHE A 402 19.42 8.17 -15.44
C PHE A 402 18.33 9.22 -15.59
N TRP A 403 18.67 10.51 -15.50
CA TRP A 403 17.68 11.60 -15.42
C TRP A 403 16.97 11.87 -16.75
N ASP A 404 17.72 11.88 -17.85
CA ASP A 404 17.22 12.08 -19.21
C ASP A 404 16.80 10.74 -19.87
N GLY A 405 17.24 9.60 -19.32
CA GLY A 405 16.91 8.27 -19.79
C GLY A 405 15.79 7.63 -18.97
N VAL A 406 16.16 6.97 -17.87
CA VAL A 406 15.24 6.16 -17.04
C VAL A 406 14.07 7.00 -16.50
N VAL A 407 14.35 8.18 -15.91
CA VAL A 407 13.30 9.02 -15.29
C VAL A 407 12.34 9.60 -16.32
N VAL A 408 12.84 9.97 -17.51
CA VAL A 408 11.97 10.39 -18.62
C VAL A 408 11.06 9.23 -19.05
N SER A 409 11.63 8.04 -19.27
CA SER A 409 10.88 6.84 -19.67
C SER A 409 9.77 6.50 -18.66
N TYR A 410 10.09 6.51 -17.36
CA TYR A 410 9.10 6.29 -16.30
C TYR A 410 8.01 7.36 -16.28
N ALA A 411 8.39 8.64 -16.39
CA ALA A 411 7.43 9.74 -16.41
C ALA A 411 6.50 9.68 -17.63
N GLU A 412 7.01 9.27 -18.79
CA GLU A 412 6.21 9.02 -19.99
C GLU A 412 5.23 7.88 -19.77
N ALA A 413 5.69 6.74 -19.23
CA ALA A 413 4.82 5.60 -18.90
C ALA A 413 3.68 6.03 -17.96
N THR A 414 4.00 6.80 -16.91
CA THR A 414 3.01 7.33 -15.97
C THR A 414 2.04 8.30 -16.65
N SER A 415 2.52 9.17 -17.55
CA SER A 415 1.68 10.16 -18.24
C SER A 415 0.64 9.54 -19.18
N ARG A 416 0.90 8.33 -19.68
CA ARG A 416 -0.07 7.54 -20.47
C ARG A 416 -1.23 7.06 -19.61
N GLN A 417 -0.99 6.86 -18.31
CA GLN A 417 -2.02 6.53 -17.33
C GLN A 417 -2.75 7.81 -16.91
N LYS A 418 -3.72 8.21 -17.74
CA LYS A 418 -4.55 9.37 -17.45
C LYS A 418 -5.23 9.20 -16.09
N GLY A 419 -5.08 10.23 -15.26
CA GLY A 419 -5.63 10.26 -13.92
C GLY A 419 -6.96 11.01 -13.79
N ASP A 420 -7.66 11.23 -14.90
CA ASP A 420 -9.01 11.80 -14.92
C ASP A 420 -10.08 10.78 -14.47
N HIS A 421 -11.28 11.26 -14.15
CA HIS A 421 -12.40 10.45 -13.66
C HIS A 421 -12.78 9.35 -14.66
N VAL A 422 -12.85 9.66 -15.94
CA VAL A 422 -13.23 8.70 -17.00
C VAL A 422 -12.28 7.52 -17.01
N SER A 423 -10.98 7.80 -16.99
CA SER A 423 -9.93 6.78 -17.02
C SER A 423 -9.89 5.98 -15.71
N TYR A 424 -10.10 6.64 -14.57
CA TYR A 424 -10.22 5.97 -13.27
C TYR A 424 -11.42 5.01 -13.25
N ILE A 425 -12.61 5.48 -13.61
CA ILE A 425 -13.83 4.65 -13.67
C ILE A 425 -13.63 3.46 -14.61
N ALA A 426 -13.05 3.67 -15.79
CA ALA A 426 -12.78 2.58 -16.73
C ALA A 426 -11.86 1.50 -16.15
N ARG A 427 -10.79 1.89 -15.43
CA ARG A 427 -9.90 0.95 -14.73
C ARG A 427 -10.63 0.20 -13.62
N GLU A 428 -11.45 0.88 -12.83
CA GLU A 428 -12.22 0.25 -11.76
C GLU A 428 -13.27 -0.73 -12.32
N THR A 429 -13.94 -0.39 -13.43
CA THR A 429 -14.83 -1.32 -14.15
C THR A 429 -14.08 -2.54 -14.68
N ALA A 430 -12.86 -2.34 -15.22
CA ALA A 430 -12.02 -3.44 -15.66
C ALA A 430 -11.65 -4.36 -14.48
N LYS A 431 -11.25 -3.81 -13.33
CA LYS A 431 -10.98 -4.58 -12.10
C LYS A 431 -12.23 -5.34 -11.63
N GLN A 432 -13.40 -4.70 -11.65
CA GLN A 432 -14.68 -5.33 -11.29
C GLN A 432 -15.00 -6.53 -12.20
N SER A 433 -14.67 -6.46 -13.49
CA SER A 433 -14.91 -7.56 -14.43
C SER A 433 -14.03 -8.80 -14.20
N GLN A 434 -12.98 -8.68 -13.37
CA GLN A 434 -12.06 -9.77 -13.04
C GLN A 434 -12.51 -10.60 -11.83
N LEU A 435 -13.55 -10.17 -11.12
CA LEU A 435 -14.06 -10.88 -9.96
C LEU A 435 -14.52 -12.30 -10.33
N GLY A 436 -14.33 -13.25 -9.40
CA GLY A 436 -14.65 -14.67 -9.58
C GLY A 436 -13.75 -15.43 -10.54
N ALA A 437 -12.77 -14.76 -11.14
CA ALA A 437 -11.82 -15.40 -12.02
C ALA A 437 -10.43 -15.55 -11.36
N ILE A 438 -10.16 -14.96 -10.19
CA ILE A 438 -8.79 -14.76 -9.67
C ILE A 438 -7.92 -16.00 -9.79
N SER A 439 -6.78 -15.82 -10.46
CA SER A 439 -5.77 -16.86 -10.64
C SER A 439 -4.43 -16.25 -10.29
N THR A 440 -3.78 -16.81 -9.29
CA THR A 440 -2.43 -16.37 -8.88
C THR A 440 -1.35 -16.92 -9.80
N GLY A 441 -1.63 -17.97 -10.58
CA GLY A 441 -0.66 -18.63 -11.47
C GLY A 441 0.06 -17.64 -12.42
N PRO A 442 -0.67 -16.81 -13.19
CA PRO A 442 -0.06 -15.77 -14.03
C PRO A 442 0.71 -14.69 -13.25
N MET A 443 0.48 -14.57 -11.94
CA MET A 443 1.16 -13.62 -11.05
C MET A 443 2.41 -14.22 -10.39
N ILE A 444 2.73 -15.50 -10.65
CA ILE A 444 3.98 -16.14 -10.21
C ILE A 444 5.12 -15.68 -11.14
N VAL A 445 5.40 -14.37 -11.11
CA VAL A 445 6.47 -13.70 -11.86
C VAL A 445 7.15 -12.66 -10.97
N ARG A 446 8.44 -12.42 -11.19
CA ARG A 446 9.21 -11.41 -10.46
C ARG A 446 8.97 -10.02 -11.05
N ALA A 447 7.88 -9.37 -10.65
CA ALA A 447 7.52 -8.01 -11.07
C ALA A 447 7.59 -7.01 -9.91
N GLY A 448 7.75 -5.73 -10.24
CA GLY A 448 7.70 -4.65 -9.25
C GLY A 448 6.27 -4.27 -8.87
N VAL A 449 6.12 -3.71 -7.67
CA VAL A 449 4.94 -2.97 -7.22
C VAL A 449 5.46 -1.75 -6.49
N SER A 450 5.13 -0.54 -6.93
CA SER A 450 5.62 0.70 -6.30
C SER A 450 4.48 1.52 -5.69
N SER A 451 4.66 2.00 -4.46
CA SER A 451 3.68 2.89 -3.80
C SER A 451 4.34 4.00 -3.02
N SER A 452 3.97 5.23 -3.35
CA SER A 452 4.32 6.40 -2.56
C SER A 452 3.18 6.79 -1.63
N ILE A 453 3.41 6.69 -0.31
CA ILE A 453 2.51 7.28 0.69
C ILE A 453 2.82 8.77 0.87
N GLY A 454 3.82 9.34 0.18
CA GLY A 454 4.08 10.79 0.15
C GLY A 454 4.71 11.36 1.43
N HIS A 455 4.65 12.69 1.59
CA HIS A 455 5.28 13.42 2.70
C HIS A 455 4.26 13.68 3.80
N VAL A 456 4.35 12.89 4.88
CA VAL A 456 3.34 12.79 5.95
C VAL A 456 3.03 14.15 6.56
N GLU A 457 4.05 14.92 6.91
CA GLU A 457 3.90 16.23 7.55
C GLU A 457 3.29 17.27 6.60
N ALA A 458 3.64 17.22 5.30
CA ALA A 458 3.07 18.13 4.31
C ALA A 458 1.58 17.86 4.00
N LEU A 459 1.05 16.71 4.39
CA LEU A 459 -0.39 16.44 4.36
C LEU A 459 -1.13 17.05 5.54
N GLY A 460 -0.41 17.58 6.54
CA GLY A 460 -0.99 18.01 7.81
C GLY A 460 -1.39 16.84 8.72
N THR A 461 -0.79 15.66 8.54
CA THR A 461 -1.01 14.48 9.40
C THR A 461 0.23 14.19 10.22
N LEU A 462 0.07 13.82 11.49
CA LEU A 462 1.13 13.35 12.38
C LEU A 462 2.29 14.33 12.66
N ALA A 463 2.27 15.54 12.08
CA ALA A 463 3.31 16.54 12.27
C ALA A 463 3.54 16.84 13.77
N ASP A 464 2.45 16.94 14.54
CA ASP A 464 2.51 17.20 15.97
C ASP A 464 3.00 16.01 16.80
N PHE A 465 3.18 14.83 16.20
CA PHE A 465 3.61 13.60 16.86
C PHE A 465 5.05 13.19 16.52
N THR A 466 5.71 13.95 15.63
CA THR A 466 7.14 13.80 15.38
C THR A 466 7.94 13.94 16.69
N PRO A 467 9.06 13.22 16.86
CA PRO A 467 9.83 13.23 18.10
C PRO A 467 10.18 14.62 18.60
N ALA A 468 10.66 15.49 17.72
CA ALA A 468 11.05 16.85 18.06
C ALA A 468 9.85 17.70 18.52
N VAL A 469 8.75 17.71 17.76
CA VAL A 469 7.57 18.55 18.05
C VAL A 469 6.83 18.04 19.29
N ALA A 470 6.60 16.73 19.38
CA ALA A 470 5.87 16.13 20.49
C ALA A 470 6.60 16.31 21.83
N THR A 471 7.93 16.14 21.84
CA THR A 471 8.75 16.36 23.04
C THR A 471 8.72 17.83 23.47
N ALA A 472 8.91 18.77 22.53
CA ALA A 472 8.87 20.20 22.83
C ALA A 472 7.49 20.66 23.36
N ALA A 473 6.41 20.05 22.88
CA ALA A 473 5.05 20.31 23.33
C ALA A 473 4.65 19.54 24.61
N GLY A 474 5.53 18.71 25.16
CA GLY A 474 5.24 17.90 26.35
C GLY A 474 4.12 16.88 26.15
N LYS A 475 3.96 16.35 24.92
CA LYS A 475 2.96 15.33 24.62
C LYS A 475 3.22 14.03 25.38
N ARG A 476 2.15 13.30 25.67
CA ARG A 476 2.18 11.96 26.30
C ARG A 476 2.43 10.84 25.28
N VAL A 477 2.31 11.16 23.99
CA VAL A 477 2.49 10.22 22.88
C VAL A 477 3.47 10.84 21.88
N ILE A 478 4.51 10.08 21.56
CA ILE A 478 5.49 10.38 20.52
C ILE A 478 5.43 9.25 19.50
N VAL A 479 5.41 9.57 18.21
CA VAL A 479 5.54 8.57 17.14
C VAL A 479 7.00 8.58 16.68
N GLU A 480 7.74 7.53 17.06
CA GLU A 480 9.14 7.38 16.69
C GLU A 480 9.28 6.99 15.23
N GLU A 481 8.36 6.16 14.73
CA GLU A 481 8.50 5.57 13.40
C GLU A 481 7.13 5.12 12.86
N LEU A 482 6.98 5.20 11.54
CA LEU A 482 5.85 4.65 10.82
C LEU A 482 6.30 3.45 10.02
N PHE A 483 5.39 2.52 9.79
CA PHE A 483 5.65 1.31 9.04
C PHE A 483 4.41 0.93 8.24
N THR A 484 4.61 0.37 7.06
CA THR A 484 3.51 -0.09 6.21
C THR A 484 3.93 -1.34 5.48
N LEU A 485 3.14 -2.41 5.61
CA LEU A 485 3.35 -3.68 4.93
C LEU A 485 2.09 -4.10 4.21
N VAL A 486 2.27 -4.62 3.00
CA VAL A 486 1.24 -5.30 2.23
C VAL A 486 1.71 -6.74 2.03
N ARG A 487 0.95 -7.69 2.53
CA ARG A 487 1.29 -9.12 2.49
C ARG A 487 1.36 -9.61 1.04
N SER A 488 2.40 -10.38 0.72
CA SER A 488 2.57 -11.03 -0.57
C SER A 488 3.07 -12.45 -0.38
N ASP A 489 2.29 -13.44 -0.82
CA ASP A 489 2.70 -14.84 -0.89
C ASP A 489 3.06 -15.28 -2.32
N ILE A 490 3.12 -14.31 -3.23
CA ILE A 490 3.59 -14.44 -4.62
C ILE A 490 4.86 -13.59 -4.82
N PRO A 491 5.68 -13.88 -5.85
CA PRO A 491 7.00 -13.25 -6.07
C PRO A 491 6.95 -11.80 -6.57
N LEU A 492 5.95 -11.01 -6.17
CA LEU A 492 5.94 -9.57 -6.37
C LEU A 492 6.90 -8.90 -5.39
N ILE A 493 7.73 -7.97 -5.86
CA ILE A 493 8.60 -7.16 -5.01
C ILE A 493 7.94 -5.80 -4.83
N MET A 494 7.41 -5.58 -3.63
CA MET A 494 6.71 -4.36 -3.26
C MET A 494 7.70 -3.37 -2.65
N LEU A 495 7.75 -2.16 -3.20
CA LEU A 495 8.43 -1.01 -2.61
C LEU A 495 7.38 -0.01 -2.14
N LEU A 496 7.32 0.19 -0.83
CA LEU A 496 6.52 1.22 -0.18
C LEU A 496 7.46 2.30 0.35
N TYR A 497 7.14 3.57 0.13
CA TYR A 497 7.97 4.67 0.65
C TYR A 497 7.17 5.91 1.01
N TRP A 498 7.68 6.64 2.01
CA TRP A 498 7.07 7.83 2.58
C TRP A 498 8.12 8.71 3.24
N GLN A 499 7.83 9.98 3.43
CA GLN A 499 8.66 10.87 4.24
C GLN A 499 7.99 11.14 5.58
N TYR A 500 8.75 10.97 6.68
CA TYR A 500 8.34 11.24 8.04
C TYR A 500 9.54 11.64 8.90
N ASP A 501 9.37 12.63 9.78
CA ASP A 501 10.41 13.24 10.62
C ASP A 501 11.63 13.70 9.79
N GLY A 502 11.34 14.31 8.64
CA GLY A 502 12.36 14.74 7.67
C GLY A 502 13.10 13.61 6.94
N GLN A 503 12.84 12.34 7.25
CA GLN A 503 13.51 11.17 6.65
C GLN A 503 12.64 10.52 5.57
N LEU A 504 13.24 10.18 4.43
CA LEU A 504 12.62 9.33 3.42
C LEU A 504 12.82 7.86 3.80
N ASN A 505 11.72 7.18 4.08
CA ASN A 505 11.66 5.79 4.54
C ASN A 505 11.25 4.88 3.40
N PHE A 506 11.85 3.70 3.34
CA PHE A 506 11.62 2.70 2.31
C PHE A 506 11.40 1.35 2.96
N MET A 507 10.42 0.61 2.46
CA MET A 507 10.10 -0.73 2.92
C MET A 507 9.88 -1.64 1.73
N PHE A 508 10.72 -2.64 1.62
CA PHE A 508 10.56 -3.73 0.69
C PHE A 508 9.81 -4.89 1.34
N ASN A 509 8.89 -5.50 0.59
CA ASN A 509 8.25 -6.75 0.98
C ASN A 509 8.06 -7.67 -0.23
N THR A 510 8.29 -8.97 -0.04
CA THR A 510 8.03 -9.98 -1.06
C THR A 510 7.83 -11.37 -0.44
N CYS A 511 7.42 -12.35 -1.24
CA CYS A 511 7.25 -13.72 -0.81
C CYS A 511 8.60 -14.40 -0.55
N ARG A 512 8.80 -14.88 0.69
CA ARG A 512 10.02 -15.58 1.11
C ARG A 512 10.26 -16.87 0.35
N ALA A 513 9.21 -17.51 -0.18
CA ALA A 513 9.34 -18.74 -0.97
C ALA A 513 10.13 -18.57 -2.28
N TYR A 514 10.32 -17.32 -2.75
CA TYR A 514 11.00 -17.02 -4.01
C TYR A 514 12.20 -16.07 -3.86
N GLN A 515 12.57 -15.76 -2.62
CA GLN A 515 13.56 -14.74 -2.33
C GLN A 515 14.24 -15.05 -1.00
N THR A 516 15.57 -14.98 -0.98
CA THR A 516 16.35 -15.14 0.26
C THR A 516 16.53 -13.81 1.00
N GLU A 517 16.93 -13.88 2.27
CA GLU A 517 17.34 -12.71 3.04
C GLU A 517 18.45 -11.92 2.32
N LYS A 518 19.46 -12.64 1.79
CA LYS A 518 20.60 -12.06 1.06
C LYS A 518 20.17 -11.35 -0.23
N ASP A 519 19.21 -11.93 -0.96
CA ASP A 519 18.71 -11.28 -2.17
C ASP A 519 17.95 -9.98 -1.82
N MET A 520 17.26 -9.94 -0.68
CA MET A 520 16.60 -8.72 -0.20
C MET A 520 17.58 -7.69 0.38
N ASP A 521 18.65 -8.11 1.04
CA ASP A 521 19.76 -7.24 1.43
C ASP A 521 20.34 -6.56 0.19
N THR A 522 20.62 -7.36 -0.86
CA THR A 522 21.13 -6.87 -2.14
C THR A 522 20.18 -5.86 -2.77
N MET A 523 18.87 -6.13 -2.78
CA MET A 523 17.85 -5.19 -3.29
C MET A 523 17.83 -3.88 -2.50
N SER A 524 17.83 -3.96 -1.17
CA SER A 524 17.80 -2.81 -0.26
C SER A 524 19.04 -1.94 -0.40
N ASP A 525 20.22 -2.55 -0.37
CA ASP A 525 21.50 -1.87 -0.48
C ASP A 525 21.68 -1.25 -1.87
N THR A 526 21.20 -1.93 -2.92
CA THR A 526 21.22 -1.40 -4.28
C THR A 526 20.37 -0.15 -4.41
N LEU A 527 19.14 -0.15 -3.90
CA LEU A 527 18.27 1.03 -3.97
C LEU A 527 18.87 2.17 -3.15
N LYS A 528 19.35 1.90 -1.94
CA LYS A 528 20.00 2.92 -1.12
C LYS A 528 21.23 3.50 -1.84
N GLY A 529 22.03 2.65 -2.48
CA GLY A 529 23.16 3.07 -3.32
C GLY A 529 22.74 4.02 -4.43
N TRP A 530 21.74 3.65 -5.24
CA TRP A 530 21.18 4.52 -6.28
C TRP A 530 20.77 5.89 -5.73
N LEU A 531 20.03 5.93 -4.62
CA LEU A 531 19.53 7.17 -4.04
C LEU A 531 20.66 8.09 -3.53
N LEU A 532 21.71 7.50 -2.93
CA LEU A 532 22.86 8.25 -2.45
C LEU A 532 23.74 8.74 -3.61
N ASP A 533 24.01 7.90 -4.60
CA ASP A 533 24.82 8.25 -5.77
C ASP A 533 24.14 9.34 -6.63
N LEU A 534 22.81 9.33 -6.73
CA LEU A 534 22.03 10.37 -7.39
C LEU A 534 21.98 11.69 -6.60
N SER A 535 22.34 11.66 -5.32
CA SER A 535 22.34 12.84 -4.42
C SER A 535 23.73 13.44 -4.20
N ALA A 536 24.78 12.79 -4.72
CA ALA A 536 26.16 13.21 -4.64
C ALA A 536 26.46 14.29 -5.70
#